data_AF-I1BLG2-F1
#
_entry.id   AF-I1BLG2-F1
#
_cell.length_a   1.000
_cell.length_b   1.000
_cell.length_c   1.000
_cell.angle_alpha   90.00
_cell.angle_beta   90.00
_cell.angle_gamma   90.00
#
_symmetry.space_group_name_H-M   'P 1'
#
loop_
_entity.id
_entity.type
_entity.pdbx_description
1 polymer ?
#
loop_
_entity_poly.entity_id
_entity_poly.type
_entity_poly.pdbx_seq_one_letter_code
_entity_poly.pdbx_strand_id
1 'polypeptide(L)'
;MQATRTEAMDTDLPIQRKVTEKSNKPRTRRIEPDIKYDIISDVLKQKADIEIGDLITVAPSLRKKLVDECRPKRKSRQSQQVAQQTMALIEDEEINTTAAYSTVSIGDKNIKALVDSGASKTCM
;
A
#
# COMPACT_ATOMS: atom_id res chain seq x y z
N MET A 1 63.59 11.96 -24.13
CA MET A 1 63.20 13.10 -24.99
C MET A 1 61.89 12.75 -25.67
N GLN A 2 61.02 13.76 -25.76
CA GLN A 2 59.82 13.88 -26.59
C GLN A 2 58.52 13.19 -26.14
N ALA A 3 57.56 14.10 -25.91
CA ALA A 3 56.14 13.95 -25.73
C ALA A 3 55.42 13.83 -27.09
N THR A 4 54.19 13.33 -27.07
CA THR A 4 52.96 13.91 -27.68
C THR A 4 51.83 12.88 -27.48
N ARG A 5 50.85 13.16 -26.60
CA ARG A 5 49.59 13.90 -26.85
C ARG A 5 48.58 13.06 -27.62
N THR A 6 47.52 12.63 -26.93
CA THR A 6 46.18 12.54 -27.54
C THR A 6 45.16 12.81 -26.44
N GLU A 7 44.77 14.08 -26.38
CA GLU A 7 43.57 14.55 -25.69
C GLU A 7 42.37 13.86 -26.37
N ALA A 8 41.61 13.07 -25.61
CA ALA A 8 40.35 12.54 -26.09
C ALA A 8 39.34 13.69 -26.12
N MET A 9 38.96 14.05 -27.34
CA MET A 9 38.08 15.15 -27.69
C MET A 9 36.69 15.00 -27.07
N ASP A 10 36.32 16.08 -26.41
CA ASP A 10 34.99 16.53 -26.04
C ASP A 10 33.97 16.35 -27.19
N THR A 11 32.92 15.57 -26.98
CA THR A 11 31.69 15.57 -27.80
C THR A 11 30.55 14.95 -26.99
N ASP A 12 29.81 15.78 -26.25
CA ASP A 12 28.38 15.55 -26.16
C ASP A 12 27.65 16.89 -26.04
N LEU A 13 27.00 17.27 -27.13
CA LEU A 13 26.27 18.52 -27.27
C LEU A 13 25.16 18.61 -26.19
N PRO A 14 24.93 19.78 -25.56
CA PRO A 14 23.84 19.90 -24.60
C PRO A 14 22.50 19.76 -25.34
N ILE A 15 21.75 18.71 -25.01
CA ILE A 15 20.38 18.49 -25.46
C ILE A 15 19.54 19.69 -25.00
N GLN A 16 19.19 20.58 -25.93
CA GLN A 16 18.20 21.62 -25.71
C GLN A 16 16.84 20.98 -25.46
N ARG A 17 16.49 20.79 -24.19
CA ARG A 17 15.12 20.46 -23.79
C ARG A 17 14.27 21.69 -24.06
N LYS A 18 13.47 21.67 -25.13
CA LYS A 18 12.37 22.62 -25.32
C LYS A 18 11.41 22.44 -24.15
N VAL A 19 11.54 23.29 -23.13
CA VAL A 19 10.58 23.41 -22.05
C VAL A 19 9.35 24.08 -22.68
N THR A 20 8.39 23.27 -23.10
CA THR A 20 7.03 23.77 -23.34
C THR A 20 6.48 24.23 -21.99
N GLU A 21 6.56 25.52 -21.74
CA GLU A 21 5.92 26.18 -20.61
C GLU A 21 4.40 26.03 -20.76
N LYS A 22 3.83 24.98 -20.15
CA LYS A 22 2.40 24.92 -19.91
C LYS A 22 2.10 25.99 -18.87
N SER A 23 1.44 27.07 -19.30
CA SER A 23 0.96 28.11 -18.39
C SER A 23 -0.10 27.50 -17.46
N ASN A 24 0.33 27.14 -16.26
CA ASN A 24 -0.56 26.73 -15.19
C ASN A 24 -1.35 27.96 -14.74
N LYS A 25 -2.56 28.14 -15.29
CA LYS A 25 -3.52 29.09 -14.73
C LYS A 25 -3.77 28.69 -13.26
N PRO A 26 -3.67 29.62 -12.30
CA PRO A 26 -3.93 29.31 -10.90
C PRO A 26 -5.39 28.88 -10.76
N ARG A 27 -5.60 27.62 -10.42
CA ARG A 27 -6.91 27.08 -10.09
C ARG A 27 -7.37 27.83 -8.84
N THR A 28 -8.36 28.71 -9.00
CA THR A 28 -8.99 29.42 -7.87
C THR A 28 -9.45 28.36 -6.89
N ARG A 29 -8.77 28.26 -5.75
CA ARG A 29 -9.16 27.35 -4.66
C ARG A 29 -10.52 27.85 -4.19
N ARG A 30 -11.59 27.11 -4.53
CA ARG A 30 -12.86 27.29 -3.83
C ARG A 30 -12.54 27.00 -2.37
N ILE A 31 -12.63 28.02 -1.54
CA ILE A 31 -12.62 27.86 -0.08
C ILE A 31 -13.93 27.13 0.20
N GLU A 32 -13.85 25.83 0.44
CA GLU A 32 -14.99 25.08 0.93
C GLU A 32 -15.40 25.73 2.26
N PRO A 33 -16.69 26.00 2.48
CA PRO A 33 -17.14 26.54 3.75
C PRO A 33 -16.66 25.61 4.86
N ASP A 34 -16.00 26.17 5.87
CA ASP A 34 -15.58 25.45 7.07
C ASP A 34 -16.82 25.11 7.88
N ILE A 35 -17.55 24.07 7.45
CA ILE A 35 -18.71 23.56 8.15
C ILE A 35 -18.18 22.80 9.38
N LYS A 36 -17.94 23.54 10.46
CA LYS A 36 -17.71 22.97 11.80
C LYS A 36 -19.01 22.43 12.36
N TYR A 37 -19.52 21.37 11.74
CA TYR A 37 -20.64 20.60 12.26
C TYR A 37 -20.11 19.24 12.73
N ASP A 38 -20.09 19.06 14.06
CA ASP A 38 -19.71 17.79 14.66
C ASP A 38 -20.95 16.90 14.81
N ILE A 39 -21.25 16.17 13.73
CA ILE A 39 -22.37 15.21 13.65
C ILE A 39 -22.32 14.21 14.82
N ILE A 40 -21.12 13.85 15.29
CA ILE A 40 -20.93 12.85 16.34
C ILE A 40 -21.49 13.38 17.66
N SER A 41 -21.12 14.61 18.03
CA SER A 41 -21.61 15.27 19.24
C SER A 41 -23.13 15.43 19.23
N ASP A 42 -23.71 15.73 18.08
CA ASP A 42 -25.16 15.97 17.96
C ASP A 42 -25.95 14.67 18.05
N VAL A 43 -25.51 13.62 17.36
CA VAL A 43 -26.18 12.31 17.39
C VAL A 43 -26.05 11.65 18.77
N LEU A 44 -24.88 11.73 19.43
CA LEU A 44 -24.67 11.13 20.76
C LEU A 44 -25.47 11.83 21.87
N LYS A 45 -25.81 13.10 21.71
CA LYS A 45 -26.63 13.86 22.69
C LYS A 45 -28.13 13.61 22.53
N GLN A 46 -28.57 13.09 21.40
CA GLN A 46 -29.97 12.72 21.22
C GLN A 46 -30.28 11.46 22.01
N LYS A 47 -31.29 11.54 22.88
CA LYS A 47 -31.85 10.35 23.52
C LYS A 47 -32.66 9.59 22.48
N ALA A 48 -32.32 8.32 22.27
CA ALA A 48 -33.15 7.42 21.48
C ALA A 48 -34.24 6.84 22.39
N ASP A 49 -35.50 7.17 22.11
CA ASP A 49 -36.66 6.56 22.78
C ASP A 49 -36.88 5.15 22.19
N ILE A 50 -36.08 4.19 22.68
CA ILE A 50 -36.15 2.79 22.31
C ILE A 50 -36.23 1.92 23.56
N GLU A 51 -37.00 0.84 23.49
CA GLU A 51 -37.03 -0.14 24.57
C GLU A 51 -35.74 -0.95 24.60
N ILE A 52 -35.31 -1.35 25.81
CA ILE A 52 -34.07 -2.13 26.00
C ILE A 52 -34.16 -3.48 25.26
N GLY A 53 -35.35 -4.09 25.19
CA GLY A 53 -35.57 -5.33 24.44
C GLY A 53 -35.33 -5.17 22.94
N ASP A 54 -35.82 -4.06 22.37
CA ASP A 54 -35.60 -3.72 20.97
C ASP A 54 -34.14 -3.41 20.69
N LEU A 55 -33.46 -2.68 21.59
CA LEU A 55 -32.02 -2.43 21.47
C LEU A 55 -31.21 -3.72 21.45
N ILE A 56 -31.50 -4.67 22.36
CA ILE A 56 -30.77 -5.94 22.45
C ILE A 56 -30.98 -6.79 21.20
N THR A 57 -32.19 -6.78 20.62
CA THR A 57 -32.49 -7.55 19.41
C THR A 57 -31.83 -6.93 18.16
N VAL A 58 -31.83 -5.61 18.02
CA VAL A 58 -31.32 -4.95 16.81
C VAL A 58 -29.80 -4.68 16.85
N ALA A 59 -29.23 -4.39 18.02
CA ALA A 59 -27.83 -3.95 18.15
C ALA A 59 -26.78 -4.93 17.57
N PRO A 60 -26.88 -6.26 17.77
CA PRO A 60 -25.93 -7.21 17.18
C PRO A 60 -25.92 -7.15 15.65
N SER A 61 -27.11 -7.02 15.04
CA SER A 61 -27.26 -6.98 13.58
C SER A 61 -26.71 -5.67 12.98
N LEU A 62 -26.98 -4.54 13.62
CA LEU A 62 -26.44 -3.23 13.23
C LEU A 62 -24.92 -3.19 13.35
N ARG A 63 -24.37 -3.70 14.47
CA ARG A 63 -22.92 -3.80 14.67
C ARG A 63 -22.27 -4.63 13.56
N LYS A 64 -22.84 -5.78 13.20
CA LYS A 64 -22.30 -6.63 12.14
C LYS A 64 -22.31 -5.91 10.79
N LYS A 65 -23.42 -5.27 10.41
CA LYS A 65 -23.53 -4.50 9.16
C LYS A 65 -22.52 -3.35 9.09
N LEU A 66 -22.35 -2.61 10.19
CA LEU A 66 -21.37 -1.53 10.26
C LEU A 66 -19.95 -2.06 10.04
N VAL A 67 -19.59 -3.14 10.74
CA VAL A 67 -18.27 -3.76 10.58
C VAL A 67 -18.06 -4.27 9.16
N ASP A 68 -19.05 -4.93 8.56
CA ASP A 68 -18.94 -5.48 7.21
C ASP A 68 -18.76 -4.39 6.13
N GLU A 69 -19.45 -3.24 6.26
CA GLU A 69 -19.29 -2.12 5.32
C GLU A 69 -18.04 -1.27 5.59
N CYS A 70 -17.63 -1.11 6.86
CA CYS A 70 -16.38 -0.43 7.20
C CYS A 70 -15.15 -1.29 6.91
N ARG A 71 -15.30 -2.61 6.75
CA ARG A 71 -14.20 -3.51 6.43
C ARG A 71 -13.69 -3.19 5.02
N PRO A 72 -12.40 -2.89 4.82
CA PRO A 72 -11.85 -2.64 3.50
C PRO A 72 -12.09 -3.85 2.58
N LYS A 73 -12.92 -3.69 1.54
CA LYS A 73 -13.17 -4.75 0.55
C LYS A 73 -11.90 -4.94 -0.28
N ARG A 74 -11.08 -5.94 0.09
CA ARG A 74 -9.93 -6.38 -0.72
C ARG A 74 -10.48 -6.87 -2.06
N LYS A 75 -10.02 -6.28 -3.17
CA LYS A 75 -10.35 -6.77 -4.51
C LYS A 75 -9.93 -8.24 -4.60
N SER A 76 -10.86 -9.14 -4.91
CA SER A 76 -10.50 -10.51 -5.24
C SER A 76 -9.58 -10.46 -6.45
N ARG A 77 -8.32 -10.85 -6.30
CA ARG A 77 -7.41 -11.04 -7.42
C ARG A 77 -8.02 -12.15 -8.28
N GLN A 78 -8.64 -11.77 -9.39
CA GLN A 78 -8.83 -12.70 -10.49
C GLN A 78 -7.43 -13.20 -10.85
N SER A 79 -7.22 -14.48 -10.62
CA SER A 79 -6.05 -15.24 -11.02
C SER A 79 -5.93 -15.17 -12.55
N GLN A 80 -5.23 -14.15 -13.04
CA GLN A 80 -4.69 -14.15 -14.39
C GLN A 80 -3.16 -14.19 -14.29
N GLN A 81 -2.64 -15.11 -15.08
CA GLN A 81 -1.33 -15.70 -14.99
C GLN A 81 -0.20 -14.69 -15.23
N VAL A 82 0.81 -14.79 -14.37
CA VAL A 82 2.24 -14.86 -14.70
C VAL A 82 2.69 -14.09 -15.94
N ALA A 83 3.33 -12.95 -15.75
CA ALA A 83 4.47 -12.56 -16.57
C ALA A 83 5.36 -11.56 -15.83
N GLN A 84 6.64 -11.94 -15.72
CA GLN A 84 7.81 -11.10 -15.50
C GLN A 84 8.14 -10.71 -14.05
N GLN A 85 8.93 -11.60 -13.44
CA GLN A 85 10.17 -11.28 -12.70
C GLN A 85 10.30 -9.84 -12.22
N THR A 86 9.93 -9.57 -10.96
CA THR A 86 10.77 -8.80 -10.04
C THR A 86 10.45 -9.25 -8.62
N MET A 87 11.51 -9.42 -7.84
CA MET A 87 11.61 -10.04 -6.52
C MET A 87 10.72 -9.40 -5.46
N ALA A 88 10.36 -10.21 -4.45
CA ALA A 88 9.58 -9.91 -3.24
C ALA A 88 8.05 -10.05 -3.37
N LEU A 89 7.58 -11.30 -3.45
CA LEU A 89 6.24 -11.68 -3.01
C LEU A 89 6.29 -11.93 -1.50
N ILE A 90 5.90 -10.93 -0.70
CA ILE A 90 5.59 -11.12 0.72
C ILE A 90 4.11 -11.49 0.77
N GLU A 91 3.81 -12.75 1.10
CA GLU A 91 2.43 -13.21 1.29
C GLU A 91 1.95 -12.78 2.69
N ASP A 92 0.86 -12.01 2.71
CA ASP A 92 0.18 -11.47 3.90
C ASP A 92 -0.58 -12.56 4.71
N GLU A 93 0.09 -13.61 5.16
CA GLU A 93 -0.32 -14.31 6.38
C GLU A 93 0.35 -13.59 7.54
N GLU A 94 -0.44 -12.81 8.27
CA GLU A 94 -0.07 -11.87 9.34
C GLU A 94 0.71 -12.56 10.48
N ILE A 95 1.99 -12.83 10.26
CA ILE A 95 2.98 -12.89 11.30
C ILE A 95 3.57 -11.48 11.33
N ASN A 96 3.17 -10.67 12.32
CA ASN A 96 3.79 -9.38 12.60
C ASN A 96 5.23 -9.61 13.11
N THR A 97 6.13 -9.98 12.21
CA THR A 97 7.53 -10.26 12.47
C THR A 97 8.40 -9.58 11.42
N THR A 98 9.57 -9.10 11.83
CA THR A 98 10.59 -8.50 10.93
C THR A 98 11.38 -9.57 10.16
N ALA A 99 11.08 -10.85 10.39
CA ALA A 99 11.72 -11.97 9.71
C ALA A 99 11.30 -12.05 8.23
N ALA A 100 12.29 -12.20 7.35
CA ALA A 100 12.07 -12.45 5.93
C ALA A 100 11.86 -13.94 5.68
N TYR A 101 10.84 -14.29 4.90
CA TYR A 101 10.57 -15.66 4.48
C TYR A 101 10.61 -15.75 2.96
N SER A 102 11.00 -16.91 2.44
CA SER A 102 11.00 -17.23 1.03
C SER A 102 10.40 -18.61 0.79
N THR A 103 9.75 -18.81 -0.35
CA THR A 103 9.25 -20.14 -0.73
C THR A 103 10.32 -20.87 -1.54
N VAL A 104 10.76 -22.02 -1.05
CA VAL A 104 11.75 -22.89 -1.70
C VAL A 104 11.12 -24.23 -2.08
N SER A 105 11.44 -24.74 -3.27
CA SER A 105 11.00 -26.05 -3.74
C SER A 105 12.00 -27.12 -3.35
N ILE A 106 11.56 -28.13 -2.60
CA ILE A 106 12.36 -29.30 -2.21
C ILE A 106 11.61 -30.56 -2.66
N GLY A 107 12.16 -31.21 -3.69
CA GLY A 107 11.43 -32.24 -4.44
C GLY A 107 10.16 -31.65 -5.08
N ASP A 108 9.03 -32.35 -4.94
CA ASP A 108 7.74 -31.91 -5.48
C ASP A 108 6.94 -31.03 -4.50
N LYS A 109 7.57 -30.54 -3.43
CA LYS A 109 6.91 -29.76 -2.37
C LYS A 109 7.49 -28.36 -2.28
N ASN A 110 6.60 -27.38 -2.10
CA ASN A 110 6.97 -26.00 -1.78
C ASN A 110 6.93 -25.79 -0.27
N ILE A 111 8.02 -25.25 0.29
CA ILE A 111 8.22 -25.04 1.72
C ILE A 111 8.53 -23.56 1.97
N LYS A 112 7.92 -22.96 2.99
CA LYS A 112 8.29 -21.61 3.46
C LYS A 112 9.54 -21.72 4.33
N ALA A 113 10.64 -21.13 3.90
CA ALA A 113 11.92 -21.09 4.60
C ALA A 113 12.20 -19.68 5.15
N LEU A 114 12.72 -19.61 6.38
CA LEU A 114 13.21 -18.37 6.99
C LEU A 114 14.54 -17.97 6.34
N VAL A 115 14.69 -16.70 5.99
CA VAL A 115 15.94 -16.13 5.49
C VAL A 115 16.67 -15.49 6.67
N ASP A 116 17.72 -16.16 7.15
CA ASP A 116 18.54 -15.69 8.26
C ASP A 116 20.00 -15.51 7.82
N SER A 117 20.51 -14.29 7.90
CA SER A 117 21.91 -13.95 7.62
C SER A 117 22.84 -14.16 8.83
N GLY A 118 22.30 -14.40 10.03
CA GLY A 118 23.05 -14.66 11.26
C GLY A 118 23.42 -16.13 11.45
N ALA A 119 22.78 -17.04 10.72
CA ALA A 119 23.05 -18.47 10.79
C ALA A 119 24.21 -18.88 9.85
N SER A 120 25.16 -19.67 10.36
CA SER A 120 26.27 -20.21 9.56
C SER A 120 25.94 -21.53 8.86
N LYS A 121 24.79 -22.13 9.19
CA LYS A 121 24.31 -23.39 8.62
C LYS A 121 22.79 -23.34 8.44
N THR A 122 22.31 -23.98 7.39
CA THR A 122 20.88 -24.22 7.17
C THR A 122 20.45 -25.46 7.94
N CYS A 123 19.30 -25.38 8.62
CA CYS A 123 18.61 -26.51 9.22
C CYS A 123 17.23 -26.68 8.58
N MET A 124 16.73 -27.92 8.58
CA MET A 124 15.41 -28.30 8.10
C MET A 124 14.71 -29.13 9.15
#